data_AF-A0A832MF74-F1
#
_entry.id   AF-A0A832MF74-F1
#
_cell.length_a   1.000
_cell.length_b   1.000
_cell.length_c   1.000
_cell.angle_alpha   90.00
_cell.angle_beta   90.00
_cell.angle_gamma   90.00
#
_symmetry.space_group_name_H-M   'P 1'
#
loop_
_entity.id
_entity.type
_entity.pdbx_description
1 polymer ?
#
loop_
_entity_poly.entity_id
_entity_poly.type
_entity_poly.pdbx_seq_one_letter_code
_entity_poly.pdbx_strand_id
1 'polypeptide(L)'
;MRNSVRLWIVMFVFGAITAWAKDFKLLDGSTISGEPADGNDYGVVFRILGGFSKRIPYSKFTQEALAELAQNQKLAPMVEPFIDLPAPPRPKPKTIVVREVPRVTRPVGRTSLFSSFFTPIGLAIFGVLYLANLLAGYEIALYKGRPVSVVCGLSALLPVFGPLLFMVSPATAVEGAEMPLPETGQEALPSAPAGKAAGTTSKRVAVPAASGLRVATAGKQQKAGPTETKVYSRGEYTFNRRFIETQFPGFFRVVPSEAEKDLVLVIRTPKNEYIGKRISRISSNELFLQLYEGGGKEVSIGFGEISQIVVRHKDAKD
;
A
#
# COMPACT_ATOMS: atom_id res chain seq x y z
N MET A 1 54.48 55.58 -49.67
CA MET A 1 54.61 55.84 -48.21
C MET A 1 53.72 56.97 -47.69
N ARG A 2 53.60 58.13 -48.37
CA ARG A 2 52.83 59.29 -47.87
C ARG A 2 51.30 59.10 -47.76
N ASN A 3 50.70 58.23 -48.57
CA ASN A 3 49.24 57.96 -48.53
C ASN A 3 48.85 56.95 -47.45
N SER A 4 49.75 56.02 -47.10
CA SER A 4 49.53 55.02 -46.04
C SER A 4 49.52 55.67 -44.65
N VAL A 5 50.33 56.71 -44.45
CA VAL A 5 50.38 57.48 -43.20
C VAL A 5 49.13 58.36 -43.04
N ARG A 6 48.61 58.94 -44.14
CA ARG A 6 47.34 59.70 -44.13
C ARG A 6 46.14 58.80 -43.83
N LEU A 7 46.12 57.58 -44.36
CA LEU A 7 45.06 56.61 -44.08
C LEU A 7 45.07 56.16 -42.61
N TRP A 8 46.26 55.96 -42.03
CA TRP A 8 46.41 55.63 -40.61
C TRP A 8 46.02 56.78 -39.67
N ILE A 9 46.36 58.03 -40.01
CA ILE A 9 45.97 59.19 -39.21
C ILE A 9 44.45 59.41 -39.26
N VAL A 10 43.80 59.20 -40.41
CA VAL A 10 42.33 59.29 -40.51
C VAL A 10 41.64 58.16 -39.73
N MET A 11 42.20 56.94 -39.73
CA MET A 11 41.67 55.82 -38.93
C MET A 11 41.87 56.01 -37.43
N PHE A 12 42.97 56.64 -37.01
CA PHE A 12 43.25 56.95 -35.60
C PHE A 12 42.39 58.13 -35.09
N VAL A 13 42.07 59.10 -35.95
CA VAL A 13 41.18 60.23 -35.62
C VAL A 13 39.70 59.82 -35.62
N PHE A 14 39.28 58.87 -36.49
CA PHE A 14 37.92 58.34 -36.47
C PHE A 14 37.68 57.28 -35.37
N GLY A 15 38.75 56.65 -34.85
CA GLY A 15 38.68 55.68 -33.74
C GLY A 15 38.57 56.30 -32.34
N ALA A 16 38.69 57.63 -32.21
CA ALA A 16 38.78 58.32 -30.92
C ALA A 16 37.48 58.97 -30.42
N ILE A 17 36.34 58.82 -31.12
CA ILE A 17 35.07 59.50 -30.76
C ILE A 17 33.96 58.52 -30.37
N THR A 18 34.28 57.27 -30.04
CA THR A 18 33.32 56.43 -29.29
C THR A 18 33.51 56.70 -27.80
N ALA A 19 33.06 57.86 -27.32
CA ALA A 19 32.79 58.05 -25.91
C ALA A 19 31.62 57.11 -25.57
N TRP A 20 31.90 56.03 -24.85
CA TRP A 20 30.90 55.09 -24.38
C TRP A 20 30.03 55.80 -23.34
N ALA A 21 28.99 56.50 -23.79
CA ALA A 21 27.92 56.96 -22.92
C ALA A 21 27.15 55.72 -22.45
N LYS A 22 27.18 55.46 -21.13
CA LYS A 22 26.33 54.44 -20.51
C LYS A 22 24.99 55.07 -20.15
N ASP A 23 23.92 54.30 -20.30
CA ASP A 23 22.55 54.72 -20.04
C ASP A 23 22.13 54.27 -18.63
N PHE A 24 21.96 55.23 -17.71
CA PHE A 24 21.53 54.96 -16.34
C PHE A 24 20.02 55.15 -16.20
N LYS A 25 19.31 54.14 -15.68
CA LYS A 25 17.85 54.16 -15.46
C LYS A 25 17.49 54.74 -14.10
N LEU A 26 16.58 55.72 -14.10
CA LEU A 26 15.98 56.30 -12.89
C LEU A 26 14.67 55.57 -12.53
N LEU A 27 14.28 55.65 -11.26
CA LEU A 27 13.03 55.08 -10.73
C LEU A 27 11.78 55.69 -11.39
N ASP A 28 11.89 56.93 -11.87
CA ASP A 28 10.81 57.64 -12.57
C ASP A 28 10.63 57.17 -14.03
N GLY A 29 11.40 56.16 -14.48
CA GLY A 29 11.35 55.59 -15.84
C GLY A 29 12.14 56.38 -16.89
N SER A 30 12.77 57.49 -16.52
CA SER A 30 13.67 58.26 -17.39
C SER A 30 15.08 57.67 -17.42
N THR A 31 15.78 57.82 -18.54
CA THR A 31 17.16 57.35 -18.73
C THR A 31 18.10 58.52 -18.94
N ILE A 32 19.31 58.39 -18.40
CA ILE A 32 20.36 59.41 -18.50
C ILE A 32 21.59 58.79 -19.12
N SER A 33 21.91 59.24 -20.31
CA SER A 33 23.07 58.83 -21.09
C SER A 33 24.23 59.78 -20.81
N GLY A 34 25.27 59.33 -20.12
CA GLY A 34 26.43 60.18 -19.83
C GLY A 34 27.50 59.49 -19.00
N GLU A 35 28.68 60.10 -18.94
CA GLU A 35 29.79 59.59 -18.13
C GLU A 35 29.72 60.18 -16.71
N PRO A 36 29.82 59.39 -15.63
CA PRO A 36 29.81 59.92 -14.27
C PRO A 36 31.07 60.74 -14.02
N ALA A 37 30.91 62.05 -13.85
CA ALA A 37 32.04 62.99 -13.77
C ALA A 37 32.44 63.31 -12.32
N ASP A 38 31.45 63.49 -11.45
CA ASP A 38 31.66 63.84 -10.03
C ASP A 38 30.48 63.36 -9.17
N GLY A 39 30.75 62.99 -7.92
CA GLY A 39 29.73 62.55 -6.97
C GLY A 39 30.06 62.97 -5.55
N ASN A 40 29.01 63.34 -4.80
CA ASN A 40 29.07 63.66 -3.38
C ASN A 40 27.96 62.89 -2.65
N ASP A 41 27.82 63.07 -1.33
CA ASP A 41 26.81 62.38 -0.51
C ASP A 41 25.36 62.60 -0.99
N TYR A 42 25.11 63.70 -1.71
CA TYR A 42 23.79 64.10 -2.18
C TYR A 42 23.47 63.62 -3.59
N GLY A 43 24.43 63.06 -4.33
CA GLY A 43 24.19 62.52 -5.66
C GLY A 43 25.35 62.69 -6.64
N VAL A 44 25.11 62.20 -7.86
CA VAL A 44 26.09 62.15 -8.96
C VAL A 44 25.73 63.13 -10.08
N VAL A 45 26.76 63.64 -10.75
CA VAL A 45 26.68 64.51 -11.91
C VAL A 45 27.27 63.78 -13.12
N PHE A 46 26.52 63.76 -14.22
CA PHE A 46 26.97 63.15 -15.47
C PHE A 46 27.44 64.21 -16.46
N ARG A 47 28.49 63.88 -17.21
CA ARG A 47 28.92 64.64 -18.37
C ARG A 47 28.11 64.20 -19.58
N ILE A 48 27.35 65.15 -20.14
CA ILE A 48 26.51 64.99 -21.33
C ILE A 48 27.06 65.86 -22.46
N LEU A 49 26.62 65.61 -23.71
CA LEU A 49 27.17 66.23 -24.93
C LEU A 49 27.16 67.78 -25.00
N GLY A 50 26.60 68.46 -24.00
CA GLY A 50 26.55 69.93 -23.90
C GLY A 50 26.90 70.48 -22.51
N GLY A 51 27.48 69.69 -21.60
CA GLY A 51 27.88 70.15 -20.26
C GLY A 51 27.69 69.12 -19.15
N PHE A 52 27.46 69.59 -17.94
CA PHE A 52 27.17 68.74 -16.78
C PHE A 52 25.66 68.66 -16.54
N SER A 53 25.16 67.45 -16.22
CA SER A 53 23.77 67.25 -15.84
C SER A 53 23.47 67.90 -14.49
N LYS A 54 22.19 68.09 -14.18
CA LYS A 54 21.79 68.38 -12.79
C LYS A 54 22.22 67.22 -11.89
N ARG A 55 22.58 67.52 -10.63
CA ARG A 55 22.96 66.51 -9.64
C ARG A 55 21.75 65.67 -9.30
N ILE A 56 21.86 64.36 -9.46
CA ILE A 56 20.77 63.42 -9.24
C ILE A 56 21.07 62.59 -8.00
N PRO A 57 20.15 62.56 -7.02
CA PRO A 57 20.35 61.82 -5.78
C PRO A 57 20.37 60.31 -6.04
N TYR A 58 21.20 59.58 -5.29
CA TYR A 58 21.35 58.12 -5.43
C TYR A 58 20.02 57.38 -5.23
N SER A 59 19.13 57.91 -4.39
CA SER A 59 17.80 57.34 -4.14
C SER A 59 16.86 57.35 -5.36
N LYS A 60 17.20 58.07 -6.44
CA LYS A 60 16.40 58.10 -7.68
C LYS A 60 16.87 57.12 -8.75
N PHE A 61 17.95 56.37 -8.52
CA PHE A 61 18.41 55.36 -9.46
C PHE A 61 17.82 54.00 -9.15
N THR A 62 17.69 53.18 -10.19
CA THR A 62 17.36 51.75 -10.05
C THR A 62 18.53 50.98 -9.44
N GLN A 63 18.25 49.82 -8.82
CA GLN A 63 19.28 48.96 -8.24
C GLN A 63 20.35 48.53 -9.26
N GLU A 64 19.94 48.31 -10.52
CA GLU A 64 20.85 48.01 -11.62
C GLU A 64 21.79 49.19 -11.92
N ALA A 65 21.26 50.41 -12.01
CA ALA A 65 22.05 51.61 -12.25
C ALA A 65 22.99 51.95 -11.08
N LEU A 66 22.58 51.69 -9.84
CA LEU A 66 23.43 51.84 -8.66
C LEU A 66 24.58 50.82 -8.67
N ALA A 67 24.32 49.57 -9.02
CA ALA A 67 25.37 48.56 -9.19
C ALA A 67 26.39 48.94 -10.27
N GLU A 68 25.95 49.58 -11.35
CA GLU A 68 26.85 50.11 -12.40
C GLU A 68 27.64 51.34 -11.94
N LEU A 69 27.03 52.24 -11.16
CA LEU A 69 27.73 53.40 -10.58
C LEU A 69 28.79 52.98 -9.54
N ALA A 70 28.55 51.89 -8.82
CA ALA A 70 29.49 51.31 -7.85
C ALA A 70 30.76 50.72 -8.50
N GLN A 71 30.77 50.51 -9.83
CA GLN A 71 31.99 50.12 -10.55
C GLN A 71 33.04 51.25 -10.58
N ASN A 72 32.63 52.50 -10.35
CA ASN A 72 33.55 53.63 -10.26
C ASN A 72 34.09 53.75 -8.84
N GLN A 73 35.41 53.63 -8.67
CA GLN A 73 36.11 53.64 -7.37
C GLN A 73 35.78 54.87 -6.50
N LYS A 74 35.45 56.02 -7.12
CA LYS A 74 35.08 57.26 -6.42
C LYS A 74 33.64 57.29 -5.93
N LEU A 75 32.74 56.55 -6.59
CA LEU A 75 31.29 56.54 -6.31
C LEU A 75 30.87 55.32 -5.50
N ALA A 76 31.65 54.24 -5.53
CA ALA A 76 31.46 53.02 -4.75
C ALA A 76 31.05 53.26 -3.28
N PRO A 77 31.81 54.02 -2.47
CA PRO A 77 31.46 54.19 -1.05
C PRO A 77 30.15 54.96 -0.83
N MET A 78 29.71 55.74 -1.82
CA MET A 78 28.50 56.55 -1.73
C MET A 78 27.26 55.81 -2.21
N VAL A 79 27.45 54.79 -3.04
CA VAL A 79 26.38 54.03 -3.71
C VAL A 79 26.12 52.70 -3.00
N GLU A 80 27.15 52.08 -2.41
CA GLU A 80 27.05 50.85 -1.62
C GLU A 80 25.93 50.85 -0.56
N PRO A 81 25.66 51.94 0.18
CA PRO A 81 24.55 51.98 1.15
C PRO A 81 23.17 51.89 0.51
N PHE A 82 23.04 52.26 -0.77
CA PHE A 82 21.78 52.24 -1.51
C PHE A 82 21.58 50.94 -2.30
N ILE A 83 22.61 50.07 -2.40
CA ILE A 83 22.50 48.77 -3.04
C ILE A 83 21.94 47.77 -2.03
N ASP A 84 20.70 47.33 -2.26
CA ASP A 84 20.11 46.26 -1.47
C ASP A 84 20.85 44.96 -1.78
N LEU A 85 21.71 44.52 -0.85
CA LEU A 85 22.41 43.24 -0.96
C LEU A 85 21.38 42.11 -1.13
N PRO A 86 21.37 41.39 -2.27
CA PRO A 86 20.50 40.24 -2.42
C PRO A 86 20.83 39.24 -1.31
N ALA A 87 19.80 38.78 -0.60
CA ALA A 87 19.96 37.88 0.54
C ALA A 87 20.93 36.73 0.18
N PRO A 88 21.91 36.41 1.04
CA PRO A 88 22.93 35.43 0.72
C PRO A 88 22.27 34.12 0.27
N PRO A 89 22.71 33.54 -0.87
CA PRO A 89 22.08 32.34 -1.39
C PRO A 89 22.17 31.25 -0.33
N ARG A 90 20.99 30.74 0.07
CA ARG A 90 20.87 29.72 1.11
C ARG A 90 21.81 28.56 0.76
N PRO A 91 22.66 28.09 1.69
CA PRO A 91 23.61 27.02 1.40
C PRO A 91 22.84 25.80 0.90
N LYS A 92 23.21 25.29 -0.29
CA LYS A 92 22.60 24.10 -0.87
C LYS A 92 22.77 22.94 0.12
N PRO A 93 21.69 22.21 0.46
CA PRO A 93 21.78 21.13 1.44
C PRO A 93 22.77 20.08 0.95
N LYS A 94 23.71 19.71 1.83
CA LYS A 94 24.73 18.70 1.54
C LYS A 94 24.03 17.39 1.18
N THR A 95 24.32 16.85 0.01
CA THR A 95 23.75 15.57 -0.44
C THR A 95 24.32 14.47 0.45
N ILE A 96 23.49 13.96 1.35
CA ILE A 96 23.79 12.82 2.19
C ILE A 96 23.83 11.61 1.24
N VAL A 97 25.01 11.04 1.01
CA VAL A 97 25.13 9.75 0.32
C VAL A 97 24.61 8.70 1.29
N VAL A 98 23.30 8.44 1.20
CA VAL A 98 22.64 7.38 1.96
C VAL A 98 23.22 6.07 1.47
N ARG A 99 24.13 5.48 2.26
CA ARG A 99 24.64 4.13 2.02
C ARG A 99 23.45 3.20 2.05
N GLU A 100 23.06 2.67 0.88
CA GLU A 100 21.93 1.77 0.80
C GLU A 100 22.21 0.59 1.74
N VAL A 101 21.32 0.43 2.73
CA VAL A 101 21.38 -0.70 3.67
C VAL A 101 21.38 -1.98 2.82
N PRO A 102 22.31 -2.93 3.04
CA PRO A 102 22.34 -4.17 2.28
C PRO A 102 21.01 -4.90 2.45
N ARG A 103 20.15 -4.79 1.44
CA ARG A 103 18.85 -5.44 1.41
C ARG A 103 19.12 -6.91 1.14
N VAL A 104 18.55 -7.77 1.99
CA VAL A 104 18.51 -9.21 1.73
C VAL A 104 17.91 -9.41 0.34
N THR A 105 18.72 -9.91 -0.60
CA THR A 105 18.25 -10.23 -1.94
C THR A 105 17.19 -11.30 -1.81
N ARG A 106 15.96 -10.99 -2.20
CA ARG A 106 14.89 -11.99 -2.25
C ARG A 106 15.38 -13.10 -3.18
N PRO A 107 15.24 -14.39 -2.80
CA PRO A 107 15.60 -15.48 -3.69
C PRO A 107 14.84 -15.29 -5.00
N VAL A 108 15.59 -15.18 -6.10
CA VAL A 108 15.07 -15.03 -7.46
C VAL A 108 14.54 -16.38 -7.95
N GLY A 109 13.51 -16.87 -7.27
CA GLY A 109 12.79 -18.10 -7.59
C GLY A 109 11.32 -17.77 -7.83
N ARG A 110 10.70 -18.42 -8.82
CA ARG A 110 9.26 -18.31 -9.09
C ARG A 110 8.48 -18.92 -7.93
N THR A 111 8.29 -18.20 -6.84
CA THR A 111 7.47 -18.61 -5.67
C THR A 111 5.98 -18.46 -5.99
N SER A 112 5.52 -19.07 -7.07
CA SER A 112 4.09 -19.17 -7.37
C SER A 112 3.53 -20.39 -6.66
N LEU A 113 2.29 -20.36 -6.18
CA LEU A 113 1.62 -21.53 -5.60
C LEU A 113 1.67 -22.75 -6.56
N PHE A 114 1.69 -22.50 -7.87
CA PHE A 114 1.79 -23.54 -8.88
C PHE A 114 3.19 -24.13 -9.07
N SER A 115 4.26 -23.48 -8.59
CA SER A 115 5.62 -24.03 -8.71
C SER A 115 5.80 -25.27 -7.85
N SER A 116 5.09 -25.34 -6.72
CA SER A 116 5.15 -26.47 -5.79
C SER A 116 4.63 -27.77 -6.41
N PHE A 117 3.72 -27.69 -7.39
CA PHE A 117 3.13 -28.85 -8.06
C PHE A 117 4.12 -29.63 -8.93
N PHE A 118 5.13 -28.96 -9.49
CA PHE A 118 6.15 -29.58 -10.34
C PHE A 118 7.46 -29.92 -9.60
N THR A 119 7.47 -29.75 -8.27
CA THR A 119 8.58 -30.24 -7.46
C THR A 119 8.53 -31.77 -7.37
N PRO A 120 9.66 -32.46 -7.14
CA PRO A 120 9.67 -33.92 -6.96
C PRO A 120 8.73 -34.38 -5.84
N ILE A 121 8.63 -33.60 -4.75
CA ILE A 121 7.67 -33.83 -3.67
C ILE A 121 6.22 -33.63 -4.17
N GLY A 122 5.96 -32.56 -4.93
CA GLY A 122 4.63 -32.29 -5.49
C GLY A 122 4.16 -33.41 -6.43
N LEU A 123 5.04 -33.89 -7.30
CA LEU A 123 4.75 -35.01 -8.19
C LEU A 123 4.51 -36.31 -7.43
N ALA A 124 5.26 -36.58 -6.35
CA ALA A 124 5.00 -37.73 -5.48
C ALA A 124 3.60 -37.67 -4.85
N ILE A 125 3.19 -36.50 -4.35
CA ILE A 125 1.84 -36.29 -3.80
C ILE A 125 0.77 -36.48 -4.88
N PHE A 126 0.97 -35.95 -6.10
CA PHE A 126 0.05 -36.19 -7.21
C PHE A 126 -0.04 -37.67 -7.59
N GLY A 127 1.08 -38.38 -7.60
CA GLY A 127 1.10 -39.83 -7.86
C GLY A 127 0.28 -40.60 -6.84
N VAL A 128 0.42 -40.29 -5.54
CA VAL A 128 -0.38 -40.91 -4.47
C VAL A 128 -1.87 -40.58 -4.63
N LEU A 129 -2.22 -39.31 -4.84
CA LEU A 129 -3.61 -38.90 -5.07
C LEU A 129 -4.21 -39.55 -6.32
N TYR A 130 -3.41 -39.71 -7.38
CA TYR A 130 -3.82 -40.38 -8.60
C TYR A 130 -4.06 -41.88 -8.38
N LEU A 131 -3.19 -42.56 -7.63
CA LEU A 131 -3.40 -43.96 -7.24
C LEU A 131 -4.65 -44.13 -6.38
N ALA A 132 -4.86 -43.24 -5.41
CA ALA A 132 -6.06 -43.25 -4.56
C ALA A 132 -7.33 -43.05 -5.39
N ASN A 133 -7.28 -42.19 -6.41
CA ASN A 133 -8.37 -41.99 -7.36
C ASN A 133 -8.65 -43.25 -8.22
N LEU A 134 -7.60 -43.99 -8.63
CA LEU A 134 -7.77 -45.26 -9.33
C LEU A 134 -8.34 -46.36 -8.43
N LEU A 135 -7.91 -46.44 -7.16
CA LEU A 135 -8.46 -47.37 -6.18
C LEU A 135 -9.93 -47.08 -5.90
N ALA A 136 -10.31 -45.80 -5.76
CA ALA A 136 -11.71 -45.41 -5.62
C ALA A 136 -12.53 -45.85 -6.85
N GLY A 137 -12.01 -45.66 -8.07
CA GLY A 137 -12.65 -46.17 -9.29
C GLY A 137 -12.78 -47.70 -9.30
N TYR A 138 -11.76 -48.42 -8.86
CA TYR A 138 -11.76 -49.88 -8.75
C TYR A 138 -12.82 -50.40 -7.78
N GLU A 139 -12.91 -49.83 -6.58
CA GLU A 139 -13.92 -50.21 -5.59
C GLU A 139 -15.34 -49.90 -6.06
N ILE A 140 -15.54 -48.75 -6.70
CA ILE A 140 -16.84 -48.39 -7.29
C ILE A 140 -17.23 -49.35 -8.41
N ALA A 141 -16.28 -49.81 -9.22
CA ALA A 141 -16.52 -50.78 -10.27
C ALA A 141 -17.01 -52.12 -9.70
N LEU A 142 -16.36 -52.61 -8.65
CA LEU A 142 -16.77 -53.83 -7.95
C LEU A 142 -18.15 -53.66 -7.29
N TYR A 143 -18.37 -52.55 -6.59
CA TYR A 143 -19.63 -52.29 -5.89
C TYR A 143 -20.83 -52.12 -6.84
N LYS A 144 -20.63 -51.50 -8.00
CA LYS A 144 -21.69 -51.26 -8.99
C LYS A 144 -21.79 -52.33 -10.07
N GLY A 145 -20.94 -53.36 -10.04
CA GLY A 145 -20.89 -54.42 -11.06
C GLY A 145 -20.58 -53.89 -12.46
N ARG A 146 -19.68 -52.90 -12.58
CA ARG A 146 -19.27 -52.28 -13.84
C ARG A 146 -17.90 -52.84 -14.28
N PRO A 147 -17.60 -52.90 -15.59
CA PRO A 147 -16.30 -53.34 -16.06
C PRO A 147 -15.19 -52.43 -15.52
N VAL A 148 -14.23 -53.03 -14.81
CA VAL A 148 -13.14 -52.34 -14.10
C VAL A 148 -12.34 -51.43 -15.03
N SER A 149 -12.09 -51.87 -16.27
CA SER A 149 -11.35 -51.09 -17.28
C SER A 149 -12.03 -49.77 -17.63
N VAL A 150 -13.36 -49.73 -17.70
CA VAL A 150 -14.13 -48.53 -18.07
C VAL A 150 -14.14 -47.53 -16.91
N VAL A 151 -14.40 -48.00 -15.69
CA VAL A 151 -14.48 -47.13 -14.52
C VAL A 151 -13.09 -46.60 -14.15
N CYS A 152 -12.07 -47.45 -14.11
CA CYS A 152 -10.68 -47.01 -13.88
C CYS A 152 -10.15 -46.14 -15.02
N GLY A 153 -10.48 -46.46 -16.28
CA GLY A 153 -10.08 -45.66 -17.44
C GLY A 153 -10.70 -44.26 -17.45
N LEU A 154 -11.98 -44.14 -17.09
CA LEU A 154 -12.62 -42.83 -16.95
C LEU A 154 -12.07 -42.06 -15.75
N SER A 155 -11.78 -42.76 -14.65
CA SER A 155 -11.17 -42.16 -13.45
C SER A 155 -9.76 -41.66 -13.70
N ALA A 156 -8.99 -42.33 -14.57
CA ALA A 156 -7.67 -41.88 -15.03
C ALA A 156 -7.75 -40.57 -15.83
N LEU A 157 -8.75 -40.43 -16.71
CA LEU A 157 -8.93 -39.25 -17.55
C LEU A 157 -9.51 -38.05 -16.79
N LEU A 158 -10.45 -38.30 -15.90
CA LEU A 158 -11.16 -37.29 -15.11
C LEU A 158 -11.02 -37.62 -13.62
N PRO A 159 -9.89 -37.23 -12.99
CA PRO A 159 -9.70 -37.43 -11.56
C PRO A 159 -10.85 -36.83 -10.75
N VAL A 160 -11.27 -37.52 -9.69
CA VAL A 160 -12.42 -37.18 -8.82
C VAL A 160 -13.77 -37.32 -9.52
N PHE A 161 -13.96 -36.77 -10.72
CA PHE A 161 -15.24 -36.79 -11.42
C PHE A 161 -15.60 -38.17 -11.99
N GLY A 162 -14.63 -38.93 -12.50
CA GLY A 162 -14.85 -40.28 -13.02
C GLY A 162 -15.48 -41.22 -11.99
N PRO A 163 -14.86 -41.42 -10.80
CA PRO A 163 -15.43 -42.24 -9.73
C PRO A 163 -16.80 -41.72 -9.26
N LEU A 164 -16.94 -40.41 -9.10
CA LEU A 164 -18.19 -39.78 -8.63
C LEU A 164 -19.37 -40.04 -9.59
N LEU A 165 -19.12 -39.97 -10.90
CA LEU A 165 -20.14 -40.16 -11.92
C LEU A 165 -20.68 -41.60 -11.92
N PHE A 166 -19.79 -42.59 -11.76
CA PHE A 166 -20.20 -43.98 -11.60
C PHE A 166 -20.86 -44.28 -10.24
N MET A 167 -20.48 -43.56 -9.20
CA MET A 167 -21.12 -43.66 -7.88
C MET A 167 -22.59 -43.24 -7.93
N VAL A 168 -22.89 -42.11 -8.59
CA VAL A 168 -24.24 -41.56 -8.77
C VAL A 168 -25.05 -42.35 -9.82
N SER A 169 -24.38 -43.00 -10.77
CA SER A 169 -25.06 -43.85 -11.75
C SER A 169 -25.78 -45.04 -11.10
N PRO A 170 -26.94 -45.46 -11.65
CA PRO A 170 -27.64 -46.64 -11.15
C PRO A 170 -26.76 -47.89 -11.30
N ALA A 171 -26.80 -48.75 -10.27
CA ALA A 171 -26.15 -50.04 -10.32
C ALA A 171 -26.80 -50.86 -11.43
N THR A 172 -25.98 -51.39 -12.33
CA THR A 172 -26.44 -52.43 -13.25
C THR A 172 -26.66 -53.68 -12.41
N ALA A 173 -27.90 -54.18 -12.40
CA ALA A 173 -28.18 -55.49 -11.84
C ALA A 173 -27.26 -56.49 -12.55
N VAL A 174 -26.53 -57.26 -11.77
CA VAL A 174 -25.61 -58.28 -12.26
C VAL A 174 -26.47 -59.38 -12.91
N GLU A 175 -26.71 -59.27 -14.21
CA GLU A 175 -27.10 -60.41 -15.01
C GLU A 175 -25.79 -61.13 -15.39
N GLY A 176 -25.61 -62.33 -14.84
CA GLY A 176 -24.53 -63.24 -15.22
C GLY A 176 -23.15 -62.83 -14.73
N ALA A 177 -22.77 -63.36 -13.57
CA ALA A 177 -21.37 -63.66 -13.31
C ALA A 177 -20.93 -64.79 -14.27
N GLU A 178 -20.64 -64.47 -15.54
CA GLU A 178 -19.78 -65.31 -16.36
C GLU A 178 -18.32 -64.93 -16.07
N MET A 179 -17.81 -65.45 -14.95
CA MET A 179 -16.40 -65.79 -14.92
C MET A 179 -16.24 -67.12 -15.66
N PRO A 180 -15.36 -67.23 -16.68
CA PRO A 180 -14.94 -68.53 -17.16
C PRO A 180 -13.98 -69.10 -16.10
N LEU A 181 -14.49 -69.96 -15.23
CA LEU A 181 -13.68 -70.82 -14.38
C LEU A 181 -14.16 -72.27 -14.57
N PRO A 182 -13.23 -73.24 -14.60
CA PRO A 182 -13.42 -74.54 -15.22
C PRO A 182 -14.39 -75.42 -14.41
N GLU A 183 -15.10 -76.27 -15.14
CA GLU A 183 -16.11 -77.19 -14.66
C GLU A 183 -15.62 -78.12 -13.55
N THR A 184 -16.42 -78.32 -12.49
CA THR A 184 -16.84 -79.65 -11.97
C THR A 184 -17.72 -79.52 -10.72
N GLY A 185 -18.79 -80.33 -10.64
CA GLY A 185 -19.41 -80.75 -9.37
C GLY A 185 -20.81 -80.21 -9.09
N GLN A 186 -21.82 -81.01 -9.44
CA GLN A 186 -23.23 -80.87 -9.04
C GLN A 186 -23.43 -81.12 -7.54
N GLU A 187 -24.35 -80.39 -6.89
CA GLU A 187 -25.32 -80.97 -5.95
C GLU A 187 -26.48 -79.99 -5.64
N ALA A 188 -27.66 -80.57 -5.38
CA ALA A 188 -28.96 -79.94 -5.53
C ALA A 188 -29.65 -79.60 -4.18
N LEU A 189 -30.35 -78.44 -4.15
CA LEU A 189 -31.64 -78.11 -3.46
C LEU A 189 -31.72 -78.26 -1.91
N PRO A 190 -32.75 -77.72 -1.17
CA PRO A 190 -33.92 -76.91 -1.57
C PRO A 190 -34.30 -75.69 -0.66
N SER A 191 -35.10 -74.78 -1.25
CA SER A 191 -36.22 -73.92 -0.76
C SER A 191 -36.40 -73.42 0.70
N ALA A 192 -36.61 -72.08 0.81
CA ALA A 192 -37.68 -71.29 1.50
C ALA A 192 -37.94 -71.49 3.04
N PRO A 193 -38.59 -70.56 3.80
CA PRO A 193 -39.54 -69.51 3.38
C PRO A 193 -39.50 -68.16 4.12
N ALA A 194 -40.51 -67.35 3.78
CA ALA A 194 -40.84 -65.98 4.12
C ALA A 194 -41.09 -65.61 5.59
N GLY A 195 -41.04 -64.30 5.88
CA GLY A 195 -41.60 -63.72 7.12
C GLY A 195 -41.66 -62.18 7.18
N LYS A 196 -42.79 -61.63 6.70
CA LYS A 196 -43.58 -60.46 7.19
C LYS A 196 -42.84 -59.19 7.69
N ALA A 197 -43.00 -58.04 7.02
CA ALA A 197 -44.15 -57.10 7.05
C ALA A 197 -44.23 -56.22 8.31
N ALA A 198 -44.12 -54.89 8.13
CA ALA A 198 -45.02 -53.87 8.68
C ALA A 198 -44.52 -52.44 8.38
N GLY A 199 -45.47 -51.52 8.14
CA GLY A 199 -45.30 -50.14 8.58
C GLY A 199 -45.23 -49.06 7.51
N THR A 200 -46.34 -48.83 6.82
CA THR A 200 -46.69 -47.54 6.23
C THR A 200 -46.63 -46.43 7.29
N THR A 201 -46.06 -45.26 6.97
CA THR A 201 -46.69 -43.95 7.21
C THR A 201 -45.82 -42.82 6.63
N SER A 202 -46.42 -42.06 5.70
CA SER A 202 -45.90 -40.78 5.25
C SER A 202 -45.64 -39.84 6.43
N LYS A 203 -44.42 -39.33 6.56
CA LYS A 203 -44.13 -38.15 7.37
C LYS A 203 -43.37 -37.13 6.53
N ARG A 204 -44.12 -36.12 6.10
CA ARG A 204 -43.67 -34.83 5.57
C ARG A 204 -42.53 -34.30 6.44
N VAL A 205 -41.34 -34.12 5.88
CA VAL A 205 -40.25 -33.36 6.50
C VAL A 205 -40.17 -32.01 5.80
N ALA A 206 -40.30 -30.99 6.63
CA ALA A 206 -40.33 -29.59 6.27
C ALA A 206 -38.99 -29.11 5.71
N VAL A 207 -39.11 -28.23 4.71
CA VAL A 207 -38.05 -27.37 4.19
C VAL A 207 -37.64 -26.40 5.31
N PRO A 208 -36.37 -26.32 5.74
CA PRO A 208 -35.97 -25.26 6.66
C PRO A 208 -35.99 -23.92 5.93
N ALA A 209 -36.71 -23.00 6.56
CA ALA A 209 -36.98 -21.65 6.10
C ALA A 209 -35.70 -20.85 5.86
N ALA A 210 -35.72 -20.12 4.74
CA ALA A 210 -34.83 -19.03 4.43
C ALA A 210 -34.78 -18.03 5.60
N SER A 211 -33.58 -17.79 6.11
CA SER A 211 -33.33 -16.78 7.14
C SER A 211 -32.29 -15.79 6.64
N GLY A 212 -32.79 -14.67 6.10
CA GLY A 212 -32.23 -13.35 6.35
C GLY A 212 -31.07 -12.86 5.49
N LEU A 213 -31.32 -12.57 4.21
CA LEU A 213 -30.59 -11.53 3.50
C LEU A 213 -31.01 -10.16 4.06
N ARG A 214 -30.16 -9.50 4.87
CA ARG A 214 -30.40 -8.12 5.31
C ARG A 214 -29.64 -7.14 4.41
N VAL A 215 -30.40 -6.50 3.54
CA VAL A 215 -30.02 -5.32 2.76
C VAL A 215 -29.67 -4.18 3.71
N ALA A 216 -28.55 -3.51 3.41
CA ALA A 216 -28.07 -2.34 4.13
C ALA A 216 -29.05 -1.16 3.97
N THR A 217 -29.60 -0.68 5.10
CA THR A 217 -30.19 0.66 5.19
C THR A 217 -29.23 1.56 5.93
N ALA A 218 -28.83 2.63 5.25
CA ALA A 218 -28.01 3.70 5.74
C ALA A 218 -28.64 4.43 6.95
N GLY A 219 -27.77 4.86 7.87
CA GLY A 219 -27.91 6.10 8.62
C GLY A 219 -28.94 6.15 9.74
N LYS A 220 -28.50 5.86 10.97
CA LYS A 220 -28.90 6.67 12.12
C LYS A 220 -27.78 6.73 13.16
N GLN A 221 -27.27 7.93 13.37
CA GLN A 221 -26.47 8.30 14.54
C GLN A 221 -27.29 8.06 15.79
N GLN A 222 -26.68 7.46 16.82
CA GLN A 222 -27.27 7.46 18.16
C GLN A 222 -26.21 7.82 19.20
N LYS A 223 -26.58 8.83 19.99
CA LYS A 223 -25.85 9.47 21.08
C LYS A 223 -25.80 8.59 22.34
N ALA A 224 -24.83 8.92 23.17
CA ALA A 224 -24.35 8.28 24.40
C ALA A 224 -25.36 7.99 25.53
N GLY A 225 -25.08 6.89 26.25
CA GLY A 225 -25.56 6.44 27.57
C GLY A 225 -24.83 5.13 27.94
N PRO A 226 -24.51 4.84 29.21
CA PRO A 226 -23.26 4.18 29.60
C PRO A 226 -23.26 2.65 29.47
N THR A 227 -22.07 2.09 29.25
CA THR A 227 -21.73 0.66 29.34
C THR A 227 -22.12 -0.23 28.15
N GLU A 228 -21.89 0.23 26.91
CA GLU A 228 -21.93 -0.69 25.78
C GLU A 228 -20.60 -1.46 25.68
N THR A 229 -20.59 -2.66 26.25
CA THR A 229 -19.58 -3.66 25.92
C THR A 229 -19.74 -4.01 24.45
N LYS A 230 -18.89 -3.44 23.59
CA LYS A 230 -18.94 -3.69 22.14
C LYS A 230 -18.09 -4.91 21.82
N VAL A 231 -18.75 -5.94 21.33
CA VAL A 231 -18.16 -7.24 21.00
C VAL A 231 -18.05 -7.38 19.48
N TYR A 232 -16.84 -7.64 18.99
CA TYR A 232 -16.57 -7.92 17.59
C TYR A 232 -15.98 -9.32 17.47
N SER A 233 -16.59 -10.18 16.67
CA SER A 233 -16.19 -11.58 16.49
C SER A 233 -15.64 -11.83 15.08
N ARG A 234 -14.64 -12.72 14.98
CA ARG A 234 -14.05 -13.16 13.71
C ARG A 234 -15.02 -14.11 13.00
N GLY A 235 -15.84 -13.53 12.14
CA GLY A 235 -16.92 -14.21 11.41
C GLY A 235 -17.91 -13.18 10.89
N GLU A 236 -18.19 -12.15 11.69
CA GLU A 236 -18.96 -10.97 11.27
C GLU A 236 -18.06 -9.88 10.72
N TYR A 237 -16.87 -9.71 11.31
CA TYR A 237 -15.91 -8.69 10.93
C TYR A 237 -14.58 -9.31 10.51
N THR A 238 -13.98 -8.73 9.46
CA THR A 238 -12.61 -9.06 9.05
C THR A 238 -11.64 -8.15 9.80
N PHE A 239 -10.90 -8.72 10.75
CA PHE A 239 -9.87 -7.99 11.48
C PHE A 239 -8.66 -7.74 10.59
N ASN A 240 -8.61 -6.54 10.02
CA ASN A 240 -7.48 -6.01 9.27
C ASN A 240 -7.09 -4.64 9.83
N ARG A 241 -5.96 -4.09 9.36
CA ARG A 241 -5.48 -2.77 9.78
C ARG A 241 -6.59 -1.70 9.72
N ARG A 242 -7.30 -1.63 8.59
CA ARG A 242 -8.37 -0.64 8.35
C ARG A 242 -9.51 -0.77 9.36
N PHE A 243 -9.90 -1.98 9.71
CA PHE A 243 -10.94 -2.23 10.71
C PHE A 243 -10.53 -1.66 12.07
N ILE A 244 -9.30 -1.94 12.51
CA ILE A 244 -8.82 -1.47 13.82
C ILE A 244 -8.70 0.06 13.86
N GLU A 245 -8.15 0.67 12.80
CA GLU A 245 -8.02 2.14 12.70
C GLU A 245 -9.38 2.86 12.67
N THR A 246 -10.40 2.25 12.05
CA THR A 246 -11.72 2.88 11.90
C THR A 246 -12.63 2.66 13.10
N GLN A 247 -12.60 1.48 13.73
CA GLN A 247 -13.47 1.15 14.87
C GLN A 247 -12.88 1.58 16.22
N PHE A 248 -11.55 1.66 16.33
CA PHE A 248 -10.86 1.99 17.59
C PHE A 248 -9.92 3.21 17.48
N PRO A 249 -10.32 4.33 16.84
CA PRO A 249 -9.45 5.49 16.64
C PRO A 249 -9.00 6.13 17.97
N GLY A 250 -9.82 6.02 19.01
CA GLY A 250 -9.54 6.50 20.36
C GLY A 250 -8.34 5.85 21.04
N PHE A 251 -8.17 4.54 20.83
CA PHE A 251 -7.12 3.74 21.47
C PHE A 251 -5.72 3.98 20.89
N PHE A 252 -5.59 4.73 19.78
CA PHE A 252 -4.31 5.13 19.21
C PHE A 252 -3.73 6.41 19.83
N ARG A 253 -4.54 7.17 20.57
CA ARG A 253 -4.09 8.43 21.17
C ARG A 253 -3.24 8.16 22.41
N VAL A 254 -2.16 8.93 22.57
CA VAL A 254 -1.30 8.86 23.77
C VAL A 254 -2.05 9.34 25.01
N VAL A 255 -2.97 10.29 24.84
CA VAL A 255 -3.86 10.81 25.88
C VAL A 255 -5.29 10.37 25.55
N PRO A 256 -5.88 9.45 26.33
CA PRO A 256 -7.27 9.03 26.14
C PRO A 256 -8.23 10.21 26.27
N SER A 257 -9.26 10.24 25.43
CA SER A 257 -10.37 11.19 25.57
C SER A 257 -11.17 10.88 26.84
N GLU A 258 -11.90 11.87 27.38
CA GLU A 258 -12.68 11.72 28.61
C GLU A 258 -13.70 10.57 28.54
N ALA A 259 -14.22 10.27 27.33
CA ALA A 259 -15.14 9.17 27.08
C ALA A 259 -14.50 7.77 27.00
N GLU A 260 -13.18 7.68 26.84
CA GLU A 260 -12.46 6.42 26.58
C GLU A 260 -11.42 6.10 27.66
N LYS A 261 -11.22 7.01 28.61
CA LYS A 261 -10.23 6.90 29.69
C LYS A 261 -10.42 5.67 30.55
N ASP A 262 -11.67 5.25 30.73
CA ASP A 262 -12.05 4.12 31.57
C ASP A 262 -12.41 2.85 30.77
N LEU A 263 -12.20 2.87 29.44
CA LEU A 263 -12.38 1.70 28.59
C LEU A 263 -11.07 0.96 28.38
N VAL A 264 -11.14 -0.37 28.36
CA VAL A 264 -10.03 -1.27 28.03
C VAL A 264 -10.40 -2.17 26.86
N LEU A 265 -9.40 -2.47 26.04
CA LEU A 265 -9.54 -3.34 24.88
C LEU A 265 -9.12 -4.75 25.25
N VAL A 266 -10.04 -5.70 25.19
CA VAL A 266 -9.78 -7.11 25.45
C VAL A 266 -9.70 -7.84 24.13
N ILE A 267 -8.52 -8.33 23.80
CA ILE A 267 -8.25 -9.09 22.59
C ILE A 267 -8.11 -10.55 22.95
N ARG A 268 -9.05 -11.37 22.49
CA ARG A 268 -8.99 -12.82 22.66
C ARG A 268 -8.32 -13.44 21.45
N THR A 269 -7.36 -14.30 21.73
CA THR A 269 -6.73 -15.21 20.78
C THR A 269 -7.06 -16.63 21.24
N PRO A 270 -6.90 -17.67 20.40
CA PRO A 270 -7.20 -19.05 20.82
C PRO A 270 -6.30 -19.54 21.97
N LYS A 271 -5.19 -18.86 22.25
CA LYS A 271 -4.22 -19.26 23.29
C LYS A 271 -4.25 -18.35 24.51
N ASN A 272 -4.45 -17.04 24.31
CA ASN A 272 -4.32 -16.03 25.37
C ASN A 272 -5.38 -14.92 25.24
N GLU A 273 -5.68 -14.29 26.36
CA GLU A 273 -6.49 -13.06 26.43
C GLU A 273 -5.59 -11.89 26.82
N TYR A 274 -5.61 -10.83 26.02
CA TYR A 274 -4.78 -9.64 26.21
C TYR A 274 -5.66 -8.45 26.56
N ILE A 275 -5.46 -7.88 27.75
CA ILE A 275 -6.15 -6.66 28.18
C ILE A 275 -5.23 -5.47 27.94
N GLY A 276 -5.58 -4.64 26.96
CA GLY A 276 -4.80 -3.50 26.53
C GLY A 276 -5.44 -2.16 26.90
N LYS A 277 -4.58 -1.20 27.27
CA LYS A 277 -4.99 0.18 27.51
C LYS A 277 -4.94 1.02 26.23
N ARG A 278 -3.95 0.79 25.38
CA ARG A 278 -3.76 1.53 24.12
C ARG A 278 -3.10 0.67 23.06
N ILE A 279 -3.28 1.08 21.82
CA ILE A 279 -2.56 0.55 20.66
C ILE A 279 -1.36 1.48 20.41
N SER A 280 -0.15 0.95 20.58
CA SER A 280 1.09 1.74 20.43
C SER A 280 1.47 1.93 18.96
N ARG A 281 1.39 0.84 18.20
CA ARG A 281 1.68 0.84 16.76
C ARG A 281 0.87 -0.24 16.05
N ILE A 282 0.63 -0.05 14.76
CA ILE A 282 -0.06 -1.01 13.91
C ILE A 282 0.73 -1.21 12.61
N SER A 283 0.95 -2.46 12.26
CA SER A 283 1.64 -2.89 11.04
C SER A 283 0.61 -3.39 10.01
N SER A 284 1.07 -3.96 8.89
CA SER A 284 0.20 -4.53 7.87
C SER A 284 -0.49 -5.82 8.33
N ASN A 285 0.18 -6.63 9.16
CA ASN A 285 -0.32 -7.95 9.61
C ASN A 285 -0.42 -8.09 11.14
N GLU A 286 0.12 -7.13 11.89
CA GLU A 286 0.27 -7.22 13.34
C GLU A 286 -0.14 -5.92 14.03
N LEU A 287 -0.65 -6.07 15.26
CA LEU A 287 -1.03 -5.01 16.18
C LEU A 287 -0.07 -5.04 17.38
N PHE A 288 0.35 -3.87 17.85
CA PHE A 288 1.13 -3.77 19.08
C PHE A 288 0.29 -3.10 20.15
N LEU A 289 -0.14 -3.92 21.11
CA LEU A 289 -1.01 -3.53 22.19
C LEU A 289 -0.17 -3.28 23.45
N GLN A 290 -0.39 -2.15 24.10
CA GLN A 290 0.18 -1.89 25.42
C GLN A 290 -0.74 -2.48 26.48
N LEU A 291 -0.22 -3.45 27.24
CA LEU A 291 -0.98 -4.16 28.25
C LEU A 291 -1.33 -3.26 29.45
N TYR A 292 -2.53 -3.48 29.99
CA TYR A 292 -3.03 -2.80 31.17
C TYR A 292 -2.30 -3.24 32.46
N GLU A 293 -2.14 -4.55 32.66
CA GLU A 293 -1.49 -5.12 33.86
C GLU A 293 0.05 -5.16 33.77
N GLY A 294 0.61 -4.84 32.61
CA GLY A 294 2.04 -5.01 32.31
C GLY A 294 2.92 -3.78 32.53
N GLY A 295 2.45 -2.73 33.20
CA GLY A 295 3.25 -1.51 33.45
C GLY A 295 3.71 -0.82 32.17
N GLY A 296 2.98 -1.01 31.07
CA GLY A 296 3.33 -0.45 29.77
C GLY A 296 4.12 -1.36 28.83
N LYS A 297 4.28 -2.64 29.16
CA LYS A 297 4.79 -3.67 28.23
C LYS A 297 3.95 -3.74 26.96
N GLU A 298 4.64 -3.79 25.83
CA GLU A 298 4.04 -3.92 24.50
C GLU A 298 4.07 -5.38 24.06
N VAL A 299 2.95 -5.87 23.54
CA VAL A 299 2.80 -7.21 22.96
C VAL A 299 2.37 -7.09 21.51
N SER A 300 3.05 -7.83 20.64
CA SER A 300 2.67 -8.02 19.24
C SER A 300 1.63 -9.13 19.11
N ILE A 301 0.51 -8.83 18.45
CA ILE A 301 -0.57 -9.78 18.17
C ILE A 301 -0.83 -9.76 16.67
N GLY A 302 -0.76 -10.93 16.01
CA GLY A 302 -1.08 -11.05 14.60
C GLY A 302 -2.59 -10.95 14.37
N PHE A 303 -3.03 -10.21 13.33
CA PHE A 303 -4.46 -10.14 12.99
C PHE A 303 -5.06 -11.52 12.69
N GLY A 304 -4.23 -12.42 12.16
CA GLY A 304 -4.57 -13.80 11.88
C GLY A 304 -4.81 -14.67 13.12
N GLU A 305 -4.53 -14.19 14.33
CA GLU A 305 -4.68 -14.93 15.59
C GLU A 305 -5.84 -14.41 16.46
N ILE A 306 -6.34 -13.21 16.16
CA ILE A 306 -7.43 -12.59 16.93
C ILE A 306 -8.73 -13.35 16.63
N SER A 307 -9.40 -13.86 17.65
CA SER A 307 -10.74 -14.48 17.52
C SER A 307 -11.86 -13.50 17.83
N GLN A 308 -11.64 -12.61 18.82
CA GLN A 308 -12.66 -11.66 19.29
C GLN A 308 -11.99 -10.42 19.88
N ILE A 309 -12.62 -9.26 19.69
CA ILE A 309 -12.23 -7.98 20.30
C ILE A 309 -13.42 -7.46 21.09
N VAL A 310 -13.22 -7.20 22.38
CA VAL A 310 -14.25 -6.69 23.27
C VAL A 310 -13.77 -5.38 23.88
N VAL A 311 -14.58 -4.34 23.78
CA VAL A 311 -14.35 -3.08 24.50
C VAL A 311 -15.18 -3.14 25.77
N ARG A 312 -14.55 -3.06 26.94
CA ARG A 312 -15.24 -3.06 28.24
C ARG A 312 -14.75 -1.96 29.15
N HIS A 313 -15.51 -1.64 30.18
CA HIS A 313 -15.06 -0.74 31.23
C HIS A 313 -13.96 -1.42 32.06
N LYS A 314 -12.98 -0.63 32.54
CA LYS A 314 -11.86 -1.10 33.36
C LYS A 314 -12.30 -1.80 34.64
N ASP A 315 -13.45 -1.37 35.19
CA ASP A 315 -14.00 -1.88 36.45
C ASP A 315 -15.01 -3.03 36.25
N ALA A 316 -15.32 -3.38 34.99
CA ALA A 316 -16.16 -4.54 34.70
C ALA A 316 -15.31 -5.81 34.84
N LYS A 317 -15.47 -6.50 35.99
CA LYS A 317 -15.00 -7.88 36.17
C LYS A 317 -15.83 -8.83 35.31
N ASP A 318 -15.15 -9.83 34.75
CA ASP A 318 -15.74 -10.95 34.00
C ASP A 318 -16.90 -11.63 34.75
#